data_AF-A0A8J1LK50-F1
#
_entry.id   AF-A0A8J1LK50-F1
#
_cell.length_a   1.000
_cell.length_b   1.000
_cell.length_c   1.000
_cell.angle_alpha   90.00
_cell.angle_beta   90.00
_cell.angle_gamma   90.00
#
_symmetry.space_group_name_H-M   'P 1'
#
loop_
_entity.id
_entity.type
_entity.pdbx_description
1 polymer ?
#
loop_
_entity_poly.entity_id
_entity_poly.type
_entity_poly.pdbx_seq_one_letter_code
_entity_poly.pdbx_strand_id
1 'polypeptide(L)'
;MRNTNKKVRQFSSCPKMVKPDIHTLAHHLKQERLYVNSEKQLIQRLNADLLKTAERLYRTSWIAKQQRINLDRLILTSAEASPAECCQHAKVLEDTQFVDGYKQLGFQETAYGEFLNLLRENPRLIASCLVTGEKLNQENAQSVIHTVFTSLYGNCIMQEDESYLLQVLRYLIEFELKESDNPRRLLRKGTCAFSIIFKLFSEGLFSAKLFLTATLHEPIMQLLVEDEDHLETDPAKLIERFSPAQQEKLFGGKGTEAFRQRVQAMVETNEAKLVALVNKFIGYLKQNTYCFPHSLRWIVSQMFKTLSCVEGLEVSEVRSMCTDLLLTCFICPAIVNPEQYGIISDAPINEVARFNLMQVGRLLQQLALTGFEERDTRNKSNLNKFDKSCVAAFLDVVIGGRAVETPPLSSVNLLEGLSRTVVYMTYSQLMSLLGFMRTVISSEQLQEEDRMALENLLATVPQTKPGKSNNDTPYSTPQLSPATTPACKKNRLPIGQQLTAMTVWDISASNFTAHINLVTPFGG
;
A
#
# COMPACT_ATOMS: atom_id res chain seq x y z
N MET A 1 23.36 -72.66 31.56
CA MET A 1 22.83 -74.03 31.65
C MET A 1 22.27 -74.45 30.29
N ARG A 2 22.87 -75.52 29.73
CA ARG A 2 22.35 -76.50 28.76
C ARG A 2 21.48 -76.06 27.56
N ASN A 3 22.21 -75.94 26.46
CA ASN A 3 22.06 -76.50 25.12
C ASN A 3 21.04 -77.67 24.89
N THR A 4 20.54 -77.69 23.63
CA THR A 4 20.02 -78.80 22.76
C THR A 4 18.50 -79.03 22.62
N ASN A 5 17.91 -78.68 21.46
CA ASN A 5 17.88 -79.57 20.28
C ASN A 5 17.12 -78.95 19.08
N LYS A 6 17.76 -79.06 17.91
CA LYS A 6 17.18 -78.86 16.57
C LYS A 6 16.08 -79.91 16.33
N LYS A 7 14.93 -79.49 15.78
CA LYS A 7 14.14 -80.35 14.88
C LYS A 7 13.61 -79.52 13.71
N VAL A 8 14.14 -79.87 12.54
CA VAL A 8 13.72 -79.45 11.21
C VAL A 8 12.25 -79.81 11.00
N ARG A 9 11.41 -78.85 10.62
CA ARG A 9 10.19 -79.09 9.83
C ARG A 9 9.98 -77.96 8.81
N GLN A 10 10.33 -78.32 7.57
CA GLN A 10 9.62 -78.02 6.33
C GLN A 10 9.13 -76.58 6.09
N PHE A 11 9.80 -75.94 5.13
CA PHE A 11 9.17 -75.01 4.17
C PHE A 11 7.81 -75.56 3.73
N SER A 12 6.73 -74.92 4.16
CA SER A 12 5.44 -75.03 3.50
C SER A 12 4.53 -73.87 3.90
N SER A 13 3.85 -73.33 2.89
CA SER A 13 2.90 -72.22 2.90
C SER A 13 3.50 -70.81 3.03
N CYS A 14 3.70 -70.17 1.86
CA CYS A 14 3.43 -68.74 1.72
C CYS A 14 2.11 -68.39 2.43
N PRO A 15 1.99 -67.24 3.12
CA PRO A 15 0.68 -66.73 3.44
C PRO A 15 -0.01 -66.51 2.09
N LYS A 16 -1.04 -67.30 1.81
CA LYS A 16 -1.92 -67.05 0.67
C LYS A 16 -2.36 -65.61 0.81
N MET A 17 -1.91 -64.72 -0.08
CA MET A 17 -2.65 -63.51 -0.36
C MET A 17 -4.04 -63.99 -0.74
N VAL A 18 -4.98 -63.88 0.21
CA VAL A 18 -6.40 -64.07 -0.07
C VAL A 18 -6.68 -63.05 -1.16
N LYS A 19 -6.88 -63.53 -2.40
CA LYS A 19 -7.40 -62.69 -3.48
C LYS A 19 -8.62 -62.01 -2.88
N PRO A 20 -8.66 -60.66 -2.77
CA PRO A 20 -9.82 -60.02 -2.20
C PRO A 20 -11.02 -60.52 -3.00
N ASP A 21 -12.00 -61.06 -2.29
CA ASP A 21 -13.29 -61.41 -2.88
C ASP A 21 -13.75 -60.20 -3.70
N ILE A 22 -14.23 -60.44 -4.94
CA ILE A 22 -14.67 -59.39 -5.86
C ILE A 22 -15.70 -58.48 -5.16
N HIS A 23 -16.48 -59.06 -4.24
CA HIS A 23 -17.41 -58.32 -3.39
C HIS A 23 -16.71 -57.34 -2.43
N THR A 24 -15.62 -57.74 -1.77
CA THR A 24 -14.84 -56.88 -0.87
C THR A 24 -14.16 -55.74 -1.63
N LEU A 25 -13.58 -56.03 -2.80
CA LEU A 25 -13.00 -55.00 -3.66
C LEU A 25 -14.05 -54.01 -4.17
N ALA A 26 -15.22 -54.49 -4.61
CA ALA A 26 -16.33 -53.65 -5.05
C ALA A 26 -16.85 -52.76 -3.91
N HIS A 27 -16.90 -53.28 -2.68
CA HIS A 27 -17.26 -52.50 -1.49
C HIS A 27 -16.24 -51.40 -1.22
N HIS A 28 -14.94 -51.72 -1.21
CA HIS A 28 -13.88 -50.73 -1.02
C HIS A 28 -13.89 -49.65 -2.10
N LEU A 29 -14.02 -50.01 -3.38
CA LEU A 29 -14.11 -49.02 -4.47
C LEU A 29 -15.34 -48.12 -4.35
N LYS A 30 -16.48 -48.66 -3.88
CA LYS A 30 -17.67 -47.85 -3.62
C LYS A 30 -17.44 -46.87 -2.47
N GLN A 31 -16.79 -47.32 -1.39
CA GLN A 31 -16.45 -46.49 -0.24
C GLN A 31 -15.46 -45.38 -0.62
N GLU A 32 -14.38 -45.71 -1.33
CA GLU A 32 -13.42 -44.74 -1.88
C GLU A 32 -14.10 -43.74 -2.81
N ARG A 33 -14.98 -44.19 -3.71
CA ARG A 33 -15.73 -43.28 -4.59
C ARG A 33 -16.62 -42.31 -3.80
N LEU A 34 -17.28 -42.78 -2.74
CA LEU A 34 -18.10 -41.92 -1.87
C LEU A 34 -17.23 -40.92 -1.12
N TYR A 35 -16.10 -41.36 -0.59
CA TYR A 35 -15.12 -40.52 0.10
C TYR A 35 -14.55 -39.43 -0.83
N VAL A 36 -14.07 -39.81 -2.02
CA VAL A 36 -13.57 -38.85 -3.02
C VAL A 36 -14.66 -37.86 -3.43
N ASN A 37 -15.92 -38.30 -3.55
CA ASN A 37 -17.03 -37.39 -3.85
C ASN A 37 -17.32 -36.42 -2.68
N SER A 38 -17.24 -36.87 -1.43
CA SER A 38 -17.42 -35.99 -0.28
C SER A 38 -16.28 -34.97 -0.17
N GLU A 39 -15.03 -35.39 -0.36
CA GLU A 39 -13.87 -34.50 -0.36
C GLU A 39 -13.96 -33.47 -1.49
N LYS A 40 -14.36 -33.90 -2.70
CA LYS A 40 -14.58 -32.98 -3.82
C LYS A 40 -15.65 -31.93 -3.50
N GLN A 41 -16.76 -32.35 -2.89
CA GLN A 41 -17.82 -31.41 -2.49
C GLN A 41 -17.35 -30.46 -1.39
N LEU A 42 -16.53 -30.94 -0.45
CA LEU A 42 -15.95 -30.11 0.61
C LEU A 42 -15.03 -29.04 0.02
N ILE A 43 -14.10 -29.42 -0.86
CA ILE A 43 -13.20 -28.49 -1.55
C ILE A 43 -14.00 -27.44 -2.35
N GLN A 44 -15.05 -27.85 -3.04
CA GLN A 44 -15.91 -26.91 -3.78
C GLN A 44 -16.59 -25.89 -2.86
N ARG A 45 -17.07 -26.31 -1.68
CA ARG A 45 -17.66 -25.40 -0.69
C ARG A 45 -16.61 -24.44 -0.13
N LEU A 46 -15.44 -24.96 0.27
CA LEU A 46 -14.33 -24.15 0.79
C LEU A 46 -13.88 -23.10 -0.24
N ASN A 47 -13.77 -23.47 -1.52
CA ASN A 47 -13.43 -22.52 -2.58
C ASN A 47 -14.50 -21.44 -2.75
N ALA A 48 -15.80 -21.78 -2.67
CA ALA A 48 -16.87 -20.81 -2.75
C ALA A 48 -16.85 -19.83 -1.57
N ASP A 49 -16.63 -20.33 -0.35
CA ASP A 49 -16.53 -19.51 0.87
C ASP A 49 -15.30 -18.60 0.85
N LEU A 50 -14.18 -19.12 0.35
CA LEU A 50 -12.96 -18.35 0.13
C LEU A 50 -13.23 -17.19 -0.83
N LEU A 51 -13.79 -17.46 -2.01
CA LEU A 51 -14.06 -16.42 -3.02
C LEU A 51 -15.00 -15.34 -2.48
N LYS A 52 -16.05 -15.72 -1.75
CA LYS A 52 -16.97 -14.79 -1.10
C LYS A 52 -16.26 -13.93 -0.04
N THR A 53 -15.34 -14.52 0.72
CA THR A 53 -14.56 -13.81 1.73
C THR A 53 -13.57 -12.85 1.10
N ALA A 54 -12.88 -13.28 0.04
CA ALA A 54 -11.97 -12.44 -0.74
C ALA A 54 -12.71 -11.25 -1.36
N GLU A 55 -13.87 -11.47 -1.96
CA GLU A 55 -14.73 -10.41 -2.48
C GLU A 55 -15.09 -9.38 -1.40
N ARG A 56 -15.51 -9.83 -0.21
CA ARG A 56 -15.80 -8.93 0.91
C ARG A 56 -14.57 -8.13 1.33
N LEU A 57 -13.40 -8.77 1.40
CA LEU A 57 -12.13 -8.11 1.72
C LEU A 57 -11.81 -7.00 0.70
N TYR A 58 -11.94 -7.27 -0.59
CA TYR A 58 -11.69 -6.27 -1.63
C TYR A 58 -12.65 -5.08 -1.52
N ARG A 59 -13.95 -5.33 -1.35
CA ARG A 59 -14.96 -4.28 -1.21
C ARG A 59 -14.69 -3.40 0.01
N THR A 60 -14.44 -4.01 1.16
CA THR A 60 -14.10 -3.28 2.40
C THR A 60 -12.81 -2.49 2.25
N SER A 61 -11.78 -3.08 1.65
CA SER A 61 -10.48 -2.41 1.43
C SER A 61 -10.61 -1.23 0.48
N TRP A 62 -11.38 -1.36 -0.60
CA TRP A 62 -11.64 -0.26 -1.54
C TRP A 62 -12.34 0.90 -0.84
N ILE A 63 -13.43 0.65 -0.10
CA ILE A 63 -14.14 1.71 0.66
C ILE A 63 -13.19 2.35 1.67
N ALA A 64 -12.47 1.55 2.46
CA ALA A 64 -11.55 2.06 3.47
C ALA A 64 -10.47 2.97 2.87
N LYS A 65 -9.93 2.63 1.69
CA LYS A 65 -8.92 3.47 1.05
C LYS A 65 -9.52 4.74 0.43
N GLN A 66 -10.72 4.68 -0.14
CA GLN A 66 -11.42 5.90 -0.59
C GLN A 66 -11.71 6.84 0.58
N GLN A 67 -12.16 6.30 1.73
CA GLN A 67 -12.35 7.08 2.96
C GLN A 67 -11.05 7.72 3.46
N ARG A 68 -9.94 6.97 3.43
CA ARG A 68 -8.62 7.51 3.78
C ARG A 68 -8.20 8.66 2.86
N ILE A 69 -8.42 8.55 1.55
CA ILE A 69 -8.12 9.62 0.59
C ILE A 69 -9.00 10.85 0.86
N ASN A 70 -10.30 10.66 1.15
CA ASN A 70 -11.21 11.74 1.50
C ASN A 70 -10.78 12.45 2.80
N LEU A 71 -10.31 11.69 3.80
CA LEU A 71 -9.76 12.23 5.04
C LEU A 71 -8.46 13.02 4.80
N ASP A 72 -7.55 12.50 4.00
CA ASP A 72 -6.30 13.20 3.64
C ASP A 72 -6.61 14.53 2.94
N ARG A 73 -7.62 14.56 2.05
CA ARG A 73 -8.08 15.80 1.40
C ARG A 73 -8.61 16.83 2.40
N LEU A 74 -9.33 16.39 3.43
CA LEU A 74 -9.82 17.26 4.50
C LEU A 74 -8.69 17.83 5.36
N ILE A 75 -7.68 17.02 5.68
CA ILE A 75 -6.56 17.41 6.55
C ILE A 75 -5.60 18.36 5.81
N LEU A 76 -5.26 18.05 4.56
CA LEU A 76 -4.22 18.75 3.81
C LEU A 76 -4.73 19.99 3.07
N THR A 77 -6.01 20.02 2.70
CA THR A 77 -6.53 21.02 1.76
C THR A 77 -7.77 21.73 2.28
N SER A 78 -7.60 22.70 3.17
CA SER A 78 -8.71 23.52 3.67
C SER A 78 -9.33 24.45 2.62
N ALA A 79 -8.71 24.61 1.44
CA ALA A 79 -9.14 25.54 0.39
C ALA A 79 -9.89 24.90 -0.80
N GLU A 80 -9.70 23.59 -1.07
CA GLU A 80 -10.26 22.91 -2.26
C GLU A 80 -11.40 21.92 -1.92
N ALA A 81 -11.63 21.66 -0.64
CA ALA A 81 -12.73 20.84 -0.16
C ALA A 81 -13.25 21.39 1.16
N SER A 82 -14.52 21.77 1.18
CA SER A 82 -15.18 22.12 2.43
C SER A 82 -15.36 20.87 3.31
N PRO A 83 -15.36 21.01 4.65
CA PRO A 83 -15.71 19.90 5.53
C PRO A 83 -17.07 19.28 5.19
N ALA A 84 -18.03 20.08 4.72
CA ALA A 84 -19.34 19.60 4.28
C ALA A 84 -19.25 18.68 3.06
N GLU A 85 -18.44 19.01 2.05
CA GLU A 85 -18.21 18.16 0.88
C GLU A 85 -17.54 16.84 1.26
N CYS A 86 -16.54 16.87 2.14
CA CYS A 86 -15.89 15.65 2.63
C CYS A 86 -16.86 14.76 3.42
N CYS A 87 -17.71 15.34 4.27
CA CYS A 87 -18.76 14.59 4.99
C CYS A 87 -19.78 13.97 4.02
N GLN A 88 -20.21 14.72 3.00
CA GLN A 88 -21.13 14.22 1.98
C GLN A 88 -20.49 13.06 1.20
N HIS A 89 -19.22 13.18 0.83
CA HIS A 89 -18.48 12.13 0.15
C HIS A 89 -18.33 10.88 1.03
N ALA A 90 -18.04 11.06 2.32
CA ALA A 90 -17.96 9.95 3.28
C ALA A 90 -19.28 9.18 3.37
N LYS A 91 -20.42 9.90 3.40
CA LYS A 91 -21.76 9.29 3.39
C LYS A 91 -22.02 8.49 2.11
N VAL A 92 -21.66 9.05 0.95
CA VAL A 92 -21.78 8.33 -0.34
C VAL A 92 -20.95 7.05 -0.35
N LEU A 93 -19.75 7.07 0.24
CA LEU A 93 -18.90 5.89 0.37
C LEU A 93 -19.47 4.82 1.31
N GLU A 94 -20.15 5.20 2.39
CA GLU A 94 -20.85 4.27 3.29
C GLU A 94 -22.05 3.59 2.60
N ASP A 95 -22.80 4.34 1.81
CA ASP A 95 -23.98 3.86 1.07
C ASP A 95 -23.63 3.16 -0.27
N THR A 96 -22.33 2.95 -0.54
CA THR A 96 -21.87 2.43 -1.84
C THR A 96 -22.32 1.00 -2.09
N GLN A 97 -22.92 0.78 -3.27
CA GLN A 97 -23.28 -0.55 -3.76
C GLN A 97 -22.36 -0.98 -4.91
N PHE A 98 -21.94 -2.25 -4.86
CA PHE A 98 -21.12 -2.85 -5.91
C PHE A 98 -22.01 -3.57 -6.91
N VAL A 99 -21.86 -3.23 -8.19
CA VAL A 99 -22.66 -3.75 -9.28
C VAL A 99 -21.75 -4.43 -10.31
N ASP A 100 -22.24 -5.52 -10.92
CA ASP A 100 -21.51 -6.20 -11.98
C ASP A 100 -21.32 -5.28 -13.20
N GLY A 101 -20.13 -5.26 -13.79
CA GLY A 101 -19.76 -4.33 -14.87
C GLY A 101 -20.67 -4.44 -16.10
N TYR A 102 -21.09 -5.64 -16.52
CA TYR A 102 -22.00 -5.80 -17.67
C TYR A 102 -23.32 -5.03 -17.50
N LYS A 103 -23.78 -4.77 -16.27
CA LYS A 103 -25.02 -4.01 -16.04
C LYS A 103 -24.88 -2.54 -16.47
N GLN A 104 -23.66 -2.00 -16.44
CA GLN A 104 -23.39 -0.59 -16.77
C GLN A 104 -22.61 -0.43 -18.08
N LEU A 105 -21.73 -1.37 -18.43
CA LEU A 105 -20.93 -1.38 -19.67
C LEU A 105 -21.55 -2.22 -20.78
N GLY A 106 -22.55 -3.04 -20.48
CA GLY A 106 -23.11 -3.99 -21.44
C GLY A 106 -22.03 -4.94 -21.98
N PHE A 107 -22.08 -5.19 -23.29
CA PHE A 107 -21.11 -6.05 -23.98
C PHE A 107 -19.67 -5.48 -23.99
N GLN A 108 -19.49 -4.20 -23.68
CA GLN A 108 -18.18 -3.55 -23.68
C GLN A 108 -17.35 -3.90 -22.43
N GLU A 109 -17.95 -4.51 -21.40
CA GLU A 109 -17.25 -4.89 -20.16
C GLU A 109 -15.97 -5.69 -20.45
N THR A 110 -16.05 -6.69 -21.34
CA THR A 110 -14.91 -7.54 -21.68
C THR A 110 -13.76 -6.74 -22.28
N ALA A 111 -14.04 -5.81 -23.19
CA ALA A 111 -13.02 -4.99 -23.83
C ALA A 111 -12.32 -4.06 -22.82
N TYR A 112 -13.09 -3.45 -21.91
CA TYR A 112 -12.51 -2.67 -20.82
C TYR A 112 -11.71 -3.56 -19.85
N GLY A 113 -12.17 -4.78 -19.59
CA GLY A 113 -11.50 -5.73 -18.69
C GLY A 113 -10.16 -6.18 -19.22
N GLU A 114 -10.10 -6.53 -20.51
CA GLU A 114 -8.87 -6.86 -21.22
C GLU A 114 -7.90 -5.68 -21.23
N PHE A 115 -8.37 -4.47 -21.53
CA PHE A 115 -7.56 -3.25 -21.45
C PHE A 115 -6.93 -3.06 -20.07
N LEU A 116 -7.72 -3.14 -19.00
CA LEU A 116 -7.21 -2.96 -17.64
C LEU A 116 -6.22 -4.07 -17.25
N ASN A 117 -6.46 -5.32 -17.68
CA ASN A 117 -5.53 -6.41 -17.40
C ASN A 117 -4.18 -6.21 -18.09
N LEU A 118 -4.20 -5.92 -19.39
CA LEU A 118 -2.97 -5.68 -20.15
C LEU A 118 -2.21 -4.44 -19.66
N LEU A 119 -2.93 -3.39 -19.25
CA LEU A 119 -2.32 -2.22 -18.63
C LEU A 119 -1.66 -2.59 -17.30
N ARG A 120 -2.36 -3.32 -16.42
CA ARG A 120 -1.86 -3.80 -15.11
C ARG A 120 -0.56 -4.60 -15.24
N GLU A 121 -0.49 -5.46 -16.25
CA GLU A 121 0.66 -6.32 -16.56
C GLU A 121 1.86 -5.55 -17.16
N ASN A 122 1.70 -4.26 -17.49
CA ASN A 122 2.76 -3.41 -18.04
C ASN A 122 3.15 -2.23 -17.11
N PRO A 123 3.90 -2.49 -16.02
CA PRO A 123 4.36 -1.46 -15.08
C PRO A 123 5.17 -0.32 -15.70
N ARG A 124 6.00 -0.62 -16.72
CA ARG A 124 6.81 0.40 -17.44
C ARG A 124 5.88 1.43 -18.08
N LEU A 125 4.88 0.94 -18.82
CA LEU A 125 3.95 1.81 -19.52
C LEU A 125 3.18 2.70 -18.57
N ILE A 126 2.68 2.15 -17.46
CA ILE A 126 1.99 2.94 -16.43
C ILE A 126 2.89 4.06 -15.90
N ALA A 127 4.13 3.75 -15.51
CA ALA A 127 5.06 4.76 -15.01
C ALA A 127 5.33 5.86 -16.05
N SER A 128 5.57 5.48 -17.30
CA SER A 128 5.78 6.41 -18.42
C SER A 128 4.57 7.33 -18.63
N CYS A 129 3.36 6.77 -18.60
CA CYS A 129 2.13 7.56 -18.75
C CYS A 129 1.90 8.53 -17.59
N LEU A 130 2.15 8.10 -16.34
CA LEU A 130 2.00 8.97 -15.17
C LEU A 130 2.94 10.17 -15.24
N VAL A 131 4.22 9.94 -15.52
CA VAL A 131 5.22 11.02 -15.64
C VAL A 131 4.87 11.99 -16.78
N THR A 132 4.48 11.48 -17.95
CA THR A 132 4.05 12.34 -19.06
C THR A 132 2.79 13.14 -18.70
N GLY A 133 1.82 12.52 -18.04
CA GLY A 133 0.60 13.21 -17.60
C GLY A 133 0.86 14.35 -16.60
N GLU A 134 1.81 14.16 -15.69
CA GLU A 134 2.25 15.22 -14.77
C GLU A 134 2.96 16.36 -15.50
N LYS A 135 3.85 16.06 -16.46
CA LYS A 135 4.52 17.09 -17.29
C LYS A 135 3.54 17.92 -18.10
N LEU A 136 2.41 17.33 -18.49
CA LEU A 136 1.31 18.02 -19.17
C LEU A 136 0.43 18.86 -18.23
N ASN A 137 0.69 18.84 -16.91
CA ASN A 137 -0.13 19.49 -15.89
C ASN A 137 -1.62 19.18 -16.02
N GLN A 138 -1.98 17.92 -16.32
CA GLN A 138 -3.38 17.54 -16.42
C GLN A 138 -4.06 17.66 -15.06
N GLU A 139 -5.20 18.37 -15.01
CA GLU A 139 -5.98 18.58 -13.78
C GLU A 139 -6.34 17.27 -13.06
N ASN A 140 -6.54 16.18 -13.82
CA ASN A 140 -6.94 14.88 -13.29
C ASN A 140 -5.75 13.93 -12.99
N ALA A 141 -4.50 14.33 -13.20
CA ALA A 141 -3.33 13.45 -13.05
C ALA A 141 -3.25 12.82 -11.66
N GLN A 142 -3.47 13.63 -10.61
CA GLN A 142 -3.49 13.18 -9.22
C GLN A 142 -4.58 12.12 -8.96
N SER A 143 -5.80 12.36 -9.45
CA SER A 143 -6.90 11.40 -9.35
C SER A 143 -6.60 10.08 -10.07
N VAL A 144 -5.92 10.13 -11.21
CA VAL A 144 -5.49 8.96 -11.95
C VAL A 144 -4.41 8.18 -11.19
N ILE A 145 -3.44 8.85 -10.57
CA ILE A 145 -2.43 8.19 -9.71
C ILE A 145 -3.12 7.41 -8.58
N HIS A 146 -4.09 8.03 -7.89
CA HIS A 146 -4.89 7.35 -6.87
C HIS A 146 -5.72 6.18 -7.45
N THR A 147 -6.28 6.33 -8.64
CA THR A 147 -7.05 5.28 -9.33
C THR A 147 -6.18 4.09 -9.70
N VAL A 148 -4.96 4.33 -10.17
CA VAL A 148 -3.96 3.29 -10.47
C VAL A 148 -3.67 2.47 -9.20
N PHE A 149 -3.37 3.12 -8.08
CA PHE A 149 -3.12 2.39 -6.83
C PHE A 149 -4.36 1.66 -6.30
N THR A 150 -5.48 2.37 -6.16
CA THR A 150 -6.67 1.85 -5.45
C THR A 150 -7.47 0.84 -6.23
N SER A 151 -7.55 1.02 -7.55
CA SER A 151 -8.44 0.25 -8.42
C SER A 151 -7.65 -0.67 -9.33
N LEU A 152 -6.69 -0.14 -10.10
CA LEU A 152 -5.92 -0.96 -11.04
C LEU A 152 -5.04 -1.99 -10.32
N TYR A 153 -4.43 -1.64 -9.19
CA TYR A 153 -3.64 -2.55 -8.34
C TYR A 153 -4.37 -2.98 -7.06
N GLY A 154 -5.66 -2.66 -6.91
CA GLY A 154 -6.50 -3.20 -5.84
C GLY A 154 -5.96 -2.98 -4.41
N ASN A 155 -5.31 -1.85 -4.16
CA ASN A 155 -4.63 -1.53 -2.89
C ASN A 155 -3.49 -2.50 -2.51
N CYS A 156 -2.96 -3.27 -3.47
CA CYS A 156 -1.94 -4.29 -3.25
C CYS A 156 -2.30 -5.32 -2.18
N ILE A 157 -3.58 -5.71 -2.11
CA ILE A 157 -4.01 -6.82 -1.25
C ILE A 157 -3.38 -8.15 -1.71
N MET A 158 -3.26 -8.33 -3.04
CA MET A 158 -2.65 -9.51 -3.63
C MET A 158 -1.16 -9.29 -3.89
N GLN A 159 -0.38 -10.35 -3.69
CA GLN A 159 1.08 -10.34 -3.89
C GLN A 159 1.48 -10.01 -5.33
N GLU A 160 0.69 -10.45 -6.31
CA GLU A 160 0.92 -10.13 -7.73
C GLU A 160 0.79 -8.62 -8.00
N ASP A 161 -0.24 -7.98 -7.43
CA ASP A 161 -0.43 -6.52 -7.52
C ASP A 161 0.69 -5.76 -6.80
N GLU A 162 1.15 -6.25 -5.65
CA GLU A 162 2.31 -5.70 -4.94
C GLU A 162 3.58 -5.75 -5.82
N SER A 163 3.85 -6.89 -6.47
CA SER A 163 5.01 -7.05 -7.36
C SER A 163 4.96 -6.09 -8.54
N TYR A 164 3.81 -5.97 -9.22
CA TYR A 164 3.65 -5.03 -10.33
C TYR A 164 3.78 -3.58 -9.87
N LEU A 165 3.20 -3.20 -8.72
CA LEU A 165 3.31 -1.83 -8.21
C LEU A 165 4.75 -1.48 -7.81
N LEU A 166 5.50 -2.42 -7.23
CA LEU A 166 6.92 -2.24 -6.94
C LEU A 166 7.72 -1.97 -8.23
N GLN A 167 7.38 -2.64 -9.33
CA GLN A 167 7.97 -2.33 -10.64
C GLN A 167 7.56 -0.95 -11.15
N VAL A 168 6.30 -0.52 -10.96
CA VAL A 168 5.87 0.85 -11.29
C VAL A 168 6.73 1.86 -10.52
N LEU A 169 6.89 1.69 -9.21
CA LEU A 169 7.74 2.56 -8.38
C LEU A 169 9.19 2.57 -8.86
N ARG A 170 9.74 1.41 -9.27
CA ARG A 170 11.10 1.33 -9.84
C ARG A 170 11.22 2.15 -11.13
N TYR A 171 10.26 2.01 -12.05
CA TYR A 171 10.27 2.79 -13.29
C TYR A 171 10.02 4.29 -13.04
N LEU A 172 9.23 4.66 -12.02
CA LEU A 172 9.08 6.06 -11.62
C LEU A 172 10.39 6.64 -11.08
N ILE A 173 11.22 5.88 -10.36
CA ILE A 173 12.58 6.33 -10.01
C ILE A 173 13.37 6.65 -11.28
N GLU A 174 13.29 5.80 -12.30
CA GLU A 174 14.02 5.96 -13.57
C GLU A 174 13.50 7.09 -14.45
N PHE A 175 12.18 7.28 -14.55
CA PHE A 175 11.56 8.24 -15.48
C PHE A 175 11.28 9.60 -14.84
N GLU A 176 11.08 9.63 -13.52
CA GLU A 176 10.69 10.83 -12.77
C GLU A 176 11.86 11.40 -11.97
N LEU A 177 12.46 10.59 -11.09
CA LEU A 177 13.48 11.09 -10.15
C LEU A 177 14.84 11.28 -10.83
N LYS A 178 15.28 10.30 -11.62
CA LYS A 178 16.56 10.34 -12.33
C LYS A 178 16.64 11.49 -13.33
N GLU A 179 15.52 11.79 -13.99
CA GLU A 179 15.41 12.85 -15.01
C GLU A 179 15.08 14.23 -14.40
N SER A 180 14.99 14.34 -13.07
CA SER A 180 14.72 15.60 -12.38
C SER A 180 16.00 16.39 -12.13
N ASP A 181 15.98 17.71 -12.39
CA ASP A 181 17.08 18.61 -12.01
C ASP A 181 17.32 18.64 -10.48
N ASN A 182 16.28 18.36 -9.68
CA ASN A 182 16.35 18.38 -8.23
C ASN A 182 15.42 17.32 -7.62
N PRO A 183 15.80 16.03 -7.64
CA PRO A 183 14.98 14.93 -7.15
C PRO A 183 14.64 15.09 -5.66
N ARG A 184 15.57 15.63 -4.85
CA ARG A 184 15.35 15.86 -3.43
C ARG A 184 14.19 16.83 -3.17
N ARG A 185 14.14 17.95 -3.89
CA ARG A 185 13.05 18.91 -3.79
C ARG A 185 11.73 18.29 -4.25
N LEU A 186 11.76 17.47 -5.30
CA LEU A 186 10.57 16.79 -5.82
C LEU A 186 9.98 15.83 -4.77
N LEU A 187 10.81 14.99 -4.14
CA LEU A 187 10.42 14.08 -3.07
C LEU A 187 9.83 14.83 -1.86
N ARG A 188 10.44 15.94 -1.45
CA ARG A 188 9.95 16.75 -0.32
C ARG A 188 8.60 17.41 -0.57
N LYS A 189 8.31 17.79 -1.82
CA LYS A 189 6.98 18.31 -2.18
C LYS A 189 5.90 17.25 -2.01
N GLY A 190 6.24 15.98 -2.25
CA GLY A 190 5.32 14.85 -2.05
C GLY A 190 4.16 14.77 -3.06
N THR A 191 4.17 15.60 -4.10
CA THR A 191 3.09 15.71 -5.09
C THR A 191 3.36 14.94 -6.39
N CYS A 192 4.54 14.34 -6.51
CA CYS A 192 4.96 13.61 -7.70
C CYS A 192 4.45 12.16 -7.68
N ALA A 193 4.32 11.50 -8.83
CA ALA A 193 3.70 10.18 -8.93
C ALA A 193 4.40 9.15 -8.04
N PHE A 194 5.74 9.14 -8.02
CA PHE A 194 6.52 8.28 -7.13
C PHE A 194 6.14 8.51 -5.66
N SER A 195 6.12 9.77 -5.21
CA SER A 195 5.91 10.11 -3.80
C SER A 195 4.52 9.71 -3.32
N ILE A 196 3.49 9.95 -4.15
CA ILE A 196 2.10 9.60 -3.84
C ILE A 196 1.95 8.09 -3.78
N ILE A 197 2.42 7.35 -4.79
CA ILE A 197 2.30 5.90 -4.81
C ILE A 197 3.10 5.27 -3.68
N PHE A 198 4.31 5.78 -3.39
CA PHE A 198 5.13 5.28 -2.28
C PHE A 198 4.43 5.46 -0.94
N LYS A 199 3.84 6.64 -0.68
CA LYS A 199 3.04 6.91 0.53
C LYS A 199 1.83 5.97 0.62
N LEU A 200 1.07 5.84 -0.47
CA LEU A 200 -0.11 4.97 -0.50
C LEU A 200 0.26 3.50 -0.23
N PHE A 201 1.36 3.05 -0.81
CA PHE A 201 1.89 1.69 -0.66
C PHE A 201 2.41 1.44 0.76
N SER A 202 3.25 2.32 1.31
CA SER A 202 3.82 2.15 2.65
C SER A 202 2.74 2.15 3.75
N GLU A 203 1.70 2.97 3.60
CA GLU A 203 0.53 2.97 4.51
C GLU A 203 -0.34 1.71 4.39
N GLY A 204 -0.45 1.16 3.18
CA GLY A 204 -1.26 -0.02 2.89
C GLY A 204 -0.61 -1.34 3.33
N LEU A 205 0.72 -1.36 3.41
CA LEU A 205 1.49 -2.58 3.63
C LEU A 205 1.36 -3.10 5.07
N PHE A 206 0.92 -4.34 5.24
CA PHE A 206 0.74 -4.95 6.56
C PHE A 206 2.05 -5.07 7.35
N SER A 207 3.14 -5.48 6.68
CA SER A 207 4.46 -5.57 7.32
C SER A 207 5.00 -4.21 7.76
N ALA A 208 4.63 -3.13 7.07
CA ALA A 208 4.96 -1.77 7.47
C ALA A 208 4.25 -1.36 8.76
N LYS A 209 2.97 -1.71 8.91
CA LYS A 209 2.24 -1.52 10.17
C LYS A 209 2.89 -2.29 11.32
N LEU A 210 3.23 -3.57 11.11
CA LEU A 210 3.89 -4.40 12.13
C LEU A 210 5.22 -3.78 12.58
N PHE A 211 6.05 -3.33 11.63
CA PHE A 211 7.31 -2.64 11.93
C PHE A 211 7.08 -1.35 12.73
N LEU A 212 6.15 -0.50 12.29
CA LEU A 212 5.84 0.76 12.98
C LEU A 212 5.31 0.50 14.39
N THR A 213 4.41 -0.47 14.60
CA THR A 213 3.91 -0.83 15.94
C THR A 213 5.04 -1.33 16.83
N ALA A 214 5.87 -2.28 16.35
CA ALA A 214 7.01 -2.80 17.11
C ALA A 214 8.02 -1.72 17.49
N THR A 215 8.18 -0.71 16.65
CA THR A 215 9.17 0.36 16.82
C THR A 215 8.67 1.54 17.63
N LEU A 216 7.41 1.93 17.46
CA LEU A 216 6.89 3.22 17.94
C LEU A 216 5.91 3.08 19.10
N HIS A 217 5.23 1.94 19.27
CA HIS A 217 4.22 1.78 20.33
C HIS A 217 4.80 2.04 21.71
N GLU A 218 5.88 1.35 22.09
CA GLU A 218 6.48 1.46 23.42
C GLU A 218 7.02 2.88 23.73
N PRO A 219 7.85 3.51 22.89
CA PRO A 219 8.34 4.86 23.20
C PRO A 219 7.22 5.91 23.22
N ILE A 220 6.15 5.76 22.42
CA ILE A 220 4.99 6.65 22.49
C ILE A 220 4.21 6.41 23.78
N MET A 221 3.90 5.17 24.14
CA MET A 221 3.19 4.87 25.39
C MET A 221 3.92 5.40 26.62
N GLN A 222 5.25 5.30 26.64
CA GLN A 222 6.04 5.83 27.74
C GLN A 222 6.00 7.37 27.77
N LEU A 223 5.98 8.07 26.63
CA LEU A 223 5.74 9.51 26.57
C LEU A 223 4.37 9.88 27.12
N LEU A 224 3.32 9.11 26.80
CA LEU A 224 1.95 9.34 27.28
C LEU A 224 1.78 9.06 28.79
N VAL A 225 2.64 8.23 29.39
CA VAL A 225 2.62 7.95 30.84
C VAL A 225 3.44 8.98 31.63
N GLU A 226 4.51 9.51 31.05
CA GLU A 226 5.40 10.53 31.66
C GLU A 226 4.81 11.97 31.62
N ASP A 227 3.54 12.11 31.25
CA ASP A 227 2.89 13.30 30.67
C ASP A 227 2.64 14.49 31.64
N GLU A 228 3.68 15.25 31.95
CA GLU A 228 3.56 16.51 32.72
C GLU A 228 4.12 17.76 32.01
N ASP A 229 5.15 17.61 31.16
CA ASP A 229 5.88 18.75 30.61
C ASP A 229 5.73 18.93 29.09
N HIS A 230 5.39 20.15 28.68
CA HIS A 230 5.42 20.55 27.28
C HIS A 230 6.82 21.05 26.90
N LEU A 231 7.49 20.28 26.04
CA LEU A 231 8.91 20.41 25.71
C LEU A 231 9.18 21.51 24.66
N GLU A 232 8.75 22.74 24.97
CA GLU A 232 9.05 23.91 24.14
C GLU A 232 10.50 24.36 24.36
N THR A 233 11.23 24.55 23.26
CA THR A 233 12.64 24.92 23.25
C THR A 233 12.87 26.33 22.71
N ASP A 234 11.85 26.98 22.14
CA ASP A 234 11.91 28.40 21.78
C ASP A 234 11.63 29.27 23.02
N PRO A 235 12.58 30.14 23.44
CA PRO A 235 12.40 30.96 24.64
C PRO A 235 11.18 31.88 24.59
N ALA A 236 10.83 32.43 23.42
CA ALA A 236 9.70 33.34 23.30
C ALA A 236 8.37 32.59 23.42
N LYS A 237 8.23 31.48 22.68
CA LYS A 237 7.04 30.62 22.74
C LYS A 237 6.85 29.98 24.11
N LEU A 238 7.94 29.59 24.78
CA LEU A 238 7.88 29.04 26.13
C LEU A 238 7.23 30.03 27.12
N ILE A 239 7.61 31.31 27.04
CA ILE A 239 7.07 32.36 27.90
C ILE A 239 5.57 32.56 27.63
N GLU A 240 5.15 32.60 26.36
CA GLU A 240 3.75 32.82 25.94
C GLU A 240 2.77 31.80 26.53
N ARG A 241 3.24 30.60 26.91
CA ARG A 241 2.41 29.55 27.52
C ARG A 241 1.98 29.85 28.96
N PHE A 242 2.63 30.80 29.63
CA PHE A 242 2.35 31.15 31.01
C PHE A 242 1.63 32.49 31.09
N SER A 243 0.63 32.60 31.97
CA SER A 243 0.01 33.89 32.27
C SER A 243 1.03 34.87 32.88
N PRO A 244 0.81 36.20 32.80
CA PRO A 244 1.74 37.17 33.38
C PRO A 244 2.08 36.92 34.86
N ALA A 245 1.11 36.47 35.65
CA ALA A 245 1.31 36.12 37.06
C ALA A 245 2.18 34.86 37.24
N GLN A 246 2.01 33.84 36.40
CA GLN A 246 2.87 32.65 36.41
C GLN A 246 4.29 32.97 35.93
N GLN A 247 4.43 33.83 34.93
CA GLN A 247 5.73 34.27 34.43
C GLN A 247 6.53 34.97 35.55
N GLU A 248 5.89 35.86 36.30
CA GLU A 248 6.54 36.54 37.43
C GLU A 248 6.94 35.56 38.54
N LYS A 249 6.10 34.56 38.83
CA LYS A 249 6.39 33.52 39.83
C LYS A 249 7.55 32.60 39.40
N LEU A 250 7.56 32.14 38.16
CA LEU A 250 8.53 31.17 37.65
C LEU A 250 9.86 31.84 37.26
N PHE A 251 9.79 32.95 36.54
CA PHE A 251 10.94 33.59 35.92
C PHE A 251 11.35 34.90 36.65
N GLY A 252 10.48 35.52 37.44
CA GLY A 252 10.75 36.80 38.11
C GLY A 252 10.32 38.02 37.29
N GLY A 253 10.83 39.20 37.64
CA GLY A 253 10.48 40.44 36.95
C GLY A 253 10.87 40.43 35.47
N LYS A 254 9.92 40.73 34.58
CA LYS A 254 10.18 40.81 33.13
C LYS A 254 11.30 41.80 32.81
N GLY A 255 12.18 41.40 31.88
CA GLY A 255 13.32 42.23 31.44
C GLY A 255 14.54 42.20 32.37
N THR A 256 14.47 41.49 33.50
CA THR A 256 15.65 41.28 34.37
C THR A 256 16.58 40.21 33.81
N GLU A 257 17.85 40.25 34.21
CA GLU A 257 18.83 39.21 33.84
C GLU A 257 18.45 37.86 34.45
N ALA A 258 17.95 37.84 35.69
CA ALA A 258 17.47 36.63 36.36
C ALA A 258 16.30 35.97 35.59
N PHE A 259 15.40 36.79 35.01
CA PHE A 259 14.34 36.28 34.14
C PHE A 259 14.90 35.58 32.91
N ARG A 260 15.86 36.20 32.22
CA ARG A 260 16.51 35.57 31.06
C ARG A 260 17.19 34.25 31.42
N GLN A 261 17.92 34.21 32.54
CA GLN A 261 18.61 33.01 33.00
C GLN A 261 17.66 31.88 33.37
N ARG A 262 16.54 32.16 34.06
CA ARG A 262 15.55 31.13 34.42
C ARG A 262 14.79 30.58 33.22
N VAL A 263 14.45 31.44 32.25
CA VAL A 263 13.85 30.99 30.98
C VAL A 263 14.84 30.08 30.25
N GLN A 264 16.10 30.49 30.14
CA GLN A 264 17.15 29.70 29.50
C GLN A 264 17.37 28.35 30.20
N ALA A 265 17.40 28.31 31.54
CA ALA A 265 17.52 27.07 32.31
C ALA A 265 16.34 26.10 32.07
N MET A 266 15.12 26.63 31.93
CA MET A 266 13.95 25.81 31.59
C MET A 266 14.04 25.27 30.16
N VAL A 267 14.48 26.10 29.19
CA VAL A 267 14.74 25.66 27.81
C VAL A 267 15.77 24.54 27.78
N GLU A 268 16.90 24.69 28.50
CA GLU A 268 17.94 23.66 28.59
C GLU A 268 17.43 22.35 29.22
N THR A 269 16.55 22.45 30.22
CA THR A 269 15.88 21.30 30.83
C THR A 269 14.96 20.59 29.83
N ASN A 270 14.14 21.35 29.09
CA ASN A 270 13.27 20.81 28.05
C ASN A 270 14.07 20.17 26.91
N GLU A 271 15.16 20.80 26.49
CA GLU A 271 16.08 20.23 25.51
C GLU A 271 16.67 18.91 25.98
N ALA A 272 17.12 18.82 27.24
CA ALA A 272 17.68 17.58 27.77
C ALA A 272 16.65 16.44 27.78
N LYS A 273 15.40 16.72 28.19
CA LYS A 273 14.29 15.76 28.13
C LYS A 273 13.99 15.34 26.69
N LEU A 274 13.94 16.29 25.77
CA LEU A 274 13.67 16.02 24.37
C LEU A 274 14.79 15.20 23.70
N VAL A 275 16.05 15.46 24.06
CA VAL A 275 17.21 14.66 23.61
C VAL A 275 17.10 13.21 24.12
N ALA A 276 16.78 13.03 25.40
CA ALA A 276 16.58 11.69 25.97
C ALA A 276 15.44 10.95 25.26
N LEU A 277 14.32 11.63 25.02
CA LEU A 277 13.16 11.09 24.32
C LEU A 277 13.50 10.70 22.88
N VAL A 278 14.12 11.57 22.09
CA VAL A 278 14.50 11.25 20.70
C VAL A 278 15.51 10.09 20.65
N ASN A 279 16.48 10.03 21.56
CA ASN A 279 17.41 8.90 21.64
C ASN A 279 16.71 7.56 21.95
N LYS A 280 15.61 7.61 22.69
CA LYS A 280 14.75 6.46 22.95
C LYS A 280 14.10 5.94 21.66
N PHE A 281 13.46 6.83 20.89
CA PHE A 281 12.91 6.49 19.57
C PHE A 281 13.98 5.93 18.62
N ILE A 282 15.15 6.56 18.57
CA ILE A 282 16.30 6.08 17.79
C ILE A 282 16.73 4.67 18.25
N GLY A 283 16.75 4.44 19.56
CA GLY A 283 17.07 3.13 20.15
C GLY A 283 16.11 2.04 19.66
N TYR A 284 14.80 2.28 19.72
CA TYR A 284 13.80 1.34 19.22
C TYR A 284 13.87 1.14 17.70
N LEU A 285 14.14 2.21 16.93
CA LEU A 285 14.37 2.12 15.48
C LEU A 285 15.54 1.17 15.17
N LYS A 286 16.69 1.36 15.84
CA LYS A 286 17.87 0.50 15.69
C LYS A 286 17.55 -0.95 16.05
N GLN A 287 16.90 -1.18 17.20
CA GLN A 287 16.56 -2.52 17.70
C GLN A 287 15.63 -3.30 16.77
N ASN A 288 14.64 -2.63 16.15
CA ASN A 288 13.63 -3.27 15.31
C ASN A 288 13.99 -3.33 13.82
N THR A 289 15.19 -2.89 13.41
CA THR A 289 15.58 -2.86 11.99
C THR A 289 15.52 -4.25 11.30
N TYR A 290 15.61 -5.35 12.08
CA TYR A 290 15.52 -6.72 11.55
C TYR A 290 14.15 -7.02 10.91
N CYS A 291 13.05 -6.43 11.40
CA CYS A 291 11.71 -6.62 10.86
C CYS A 291 11.30 -5.53 9.86
N PHE A 292 12.25 -4.70 9.41
CA PHE A 292 11.97 -3.67 8.41
C PHE A 292 11.40 -4.29 7.12
N PRO A 293 10.30 -3.74 6.56
CA PRO A 293 9.57 -4.38 5.45
C PRO A 293 10.44 -4.61 4.22
N HIS A 294 10.44 -5.85 3.70
CA HIS A 294 11.27 -6.21 2.54
C HIS A 294 10.94 -5.40 1.28
N SER A 295 9.66 -5.13 1.02
CA SER A 295 9.21 -4.37 -0.14
C SER A 295 9.67 -2.91 -0.09
N LEU A 296 9.59 -2.27 1.09
CA LEU A 296 10.14 -0.93 1.32
C LEU A 296 11.67 -0.93 1.24
N ARG A 297 12.32 -1.96 1.80
CA ARG A 297 13.77 -2.14 1.69
C ARG A 297 14.20 -2.18 0.23
N TRP A 298 13.53 -3.01 -0.56
CA TRP A 298 13.83 -3.21 -1.97
C TRP A 298 13.69 -1.90 -2.76
N ILE A 299 12.59 -1.16 -2.63
CA ILE A 299 12.40 0.06 -3.42
C ILE A 299 13.38 1.17 -3.02
N VAL A 300 13.73 1.29 -1.74
CA VAL A 300 14.75 2.25 -1.29
C VAL A 300 16.14 1.85 -1.80
N SER A 301 16.47 0.56 -1.84
CA SER A 301 17.69 0.07 -2.48
C SER A 301 17.72 0.34 -3.99
N GLN A 302 16.59 0.20 -4.70
CA GLN A 302 16.51 0.58 -6.11
C GLN A 302 16.73 2.08 -6.30
N MET A 303 16.11 2.91 -5.47
CA MET A 303 16.31 4.36 -5.51
C MET A 303 17.76 4.74 -5.29
N PHE A 304 18.40 4.14 -4.28
CA PHE A 304 19.81 4.35 -4.01
C PHE A 304 20.69 3.93 -5.20
N LYS A 305 20.47 2.74 -5.77
CA LYS A 305 21.23 2.22 -6.93
C LYS A 305 21.09 3.14 -8.15
N THR A 306 19.85 3.45 -8.55
CA THR A 306 19.58 4.21 -9.77
C THR A 306 20.10 5.64 -9.68
N LEU A 307 19.85 6.34 -8.56
CA LEU A 307 20.28 7.73 -8.41
C LEU A 307 21.80 7.85 -8.18
N SER A 308 22.45 6.84 -7.61
CA SER A 308 23.92 6.84 -7.48
C SER A 308 24.66 6.72 -8.82
N CYS A 309 23.95 6.37 -9.90
CA CYS A 309 24.50 6.34 -11.25
C CYS A 309 24.29 7.65 -12.03
N VAL A 310 23.65 8.65 -11.44
CA VAL A 310 23.40 9.95 -12.08
C VAL A 310 24.65 10.81 -11.95
N GLU A 311 25.15 11.29 -13.08
CA GLU A 311 26.29 12.22 -13.10
C GLU A 311 25.93 13.52 -12.38
N GLY A 312 26.80 13.99 -11.48
CA GLY A 312 26.59 15.21 -10.71
C GLY A 312 25.81 15.06 -9.40
N LEU A 313 25.26 13.88 -9.08
CA LEU A 313 24.71 13.58 -7.76
C LEU A 313 25.73 12.82 -6.90
N GLU A 314 26.06 13.38 -5.74
CA GLU A 314 26.95 12.70 -4.80
C GLU A 314 26.24 11.54 -4.08
N VAL A 315 26.97 10.47 -3.78
CA VAL A 315 26.42 9.33 -3.02
C VAL A 315 25.86 9.77 -1.66
N SER A 316 26.50 10.74 -1.01
CA SER A 316 26.05 11.37 0.24
C SER A 316 24.66 12.02 0.10
N GLU A 317 24.40 12.69 -1.03
CA GLU A 317 23.12 13.30 -1.37
C GLU A 317 22.06 12.24 -1.59
N VAL A 318 22.37 11.18 -2.34
CA VAL A 318 21.44 10.08 -2.60
C VAL A 318 21.04 9.37 -1.31
N ARG A 319 21.98 9.13 -0.39
CA ARG A 319 21.69 8.62 0.96
C ARG A 319 20.76 9.53 1.74
N SER A 320 20.99 10.83 1.65
CA SER A 320 20.13 11.84 2.29
C SER A 320 18.72 11.82 1.69
N MET A 321 18.57 11.66 0.39
CA MET A 321 17.26 11.50 -0.26
C MET A 321 16.52 10.24 0.20
N CYS A 322 17.22 9.11 0.31
CA CYS A 322 16.65 7.87 0.86
C CYS A 322 16.17 8.04 2.29
N THR A 323 16.94 8.75 3.10
CA THR A 323 16.59 9.05 4.49
C THR A 323 15.40 10.00 4.56
N ASP A 324 15.42 11.08 3.79
CA ASP A 324 14.34 12.07 3.71
C ASP A 324 13.03 11.37 3.30
N LEU A 325 13.06 10.45 2.32
CA LEU A 325 11.90 9.65 1.92
C LEU A 325 11.34 8.81 3.07
N LEU A 326 12.19 8.02 3.74
CA LEU A 326 11.76 7.13 4.83
C LEU A 326 11.24 7.91 6.05
N LEU A 327 11.90 9.00 6.42
CA LEU A 327 11.46 9.79 7.56
C LEU A 327 10.21 10.61 7.24
N THR A 328 10.13 11.22 6.06
CA THR A 328 9.03 12.13 5.70
C THR A 328 7.77 11.38 5.28
N CYS A 329 7.89 10.27 4.56
CA CYS A 329 6.74 9.56 4.00
C CYS A 329 6.32 8.32 4.80
N PHE A 330 7.10 7.91 5.81
CA PHE A 330 6.82 6.67 6.53
C PHE A 330 6.94 6.81 8.06
N ILE A 331 8.11 7.15 8.60
CA ILE A 331 8.36 7.08 10.05
C ILE A 331 7.79 8.29 10.81
N CYS A 332 8.11 9.51 10.41
CA CYS A 332 7.71 10.70 11.18
C CYS A 332 6.20 10.97 11.16
N PRO A 333 5.47 10.79 10.04
CA PRO A 333 4.01 10.88 10.06
C PRO A 333 3.37 9.93 11.10
N ALA A 334 3.93 8.74 11.25
CA ALA A 334 3.49 7.74 12.21
C ALA A 334 3.84 8.08 13.66
N ILE A 335 4.93 8.82 13.90
CA ILE A 335 5.26 9.38 15.22
C ILE A 335 4.28 10.49 15.60
N VAL A 336 3.96 11.38 14.67
CA VAL A 336 3.13 12.57 14.93
C VAL A 336 1.65 12.23 15.11
N ASN A 337 1.14 11.26 14.33
CA ASN A 337 -0.28 10.86 14.35
C ASN A 337 -0.42 9.33 14.48
N PRO A 338 0.08 8.71 15.56
CA PRO A 338 0.13 7.25 15.70
C PRO A 338 -1.23 6.56 15.63
N GLU A 339 -2.30 7.26 16.03
CA GLU A 339 -3.68 6.78 15.93
C GLU A 339 -4.10 6.51 14.49
N GLN A 340 -3.66 7.34 13.54
CA GLN A 340 -4.01 7.18 12.12
C GLN A 340 -3.30 5.99 11.47
N TYR A 341 -2.16 5.59 12.04
CA TYR A 341 -1.38 4.44 11.58
C TYR A 341 -1.75 3.15 12.34
N GLY A 342 -2.71 3.22 13.27
CA GLY A 342 -3.13 2.07 14.07
C GLY A 342 -2.05 1.58 15.04
N ILE A 343 -1.12 2.46 15.43
CA ILE A 343 -0.08 2.13 16.41
C ILE A 343 -0.68 2.12 17.82
N ILE A 344 -1.56 3.08 18.11
CA ILE A 344 -2.28 3.20 19.39
C ILE A 344 -3.77 3.34 19.09
N SER A 345 -4.60 2.54 19.77
CA SER A 345 -6.07 2.62 19.69
C SER A 345 -6.73 2.98 21.02
N ASP A 346 -6.09 2.67 22.14
CA ASP A 346 -6.77 2.59 23.45
C ASP A 346 -6.43 3.76 24.39
N ALA A 347 -5.47 4.62 24.02
CA ALA A 347 -5.03 5.76 24.80
C ALA A 347 -5.23 7.09 24.04
N PRO A 348 -5.99 8.06 24.59
CA PRO A 348 -6.15 9.36 23.96
C PRO A 348 -4.83 10.16 24.03
N ILE A 349 -4.47 10.82 22.94
CA ILE A 349 -3.30 11.70 22.86
C ILE A 349 -3.76 13.14 23.06
N ASN A 350 -3.37 13.75 24.17
CA ASN A 350 -3.67 15.15 24.46
C ASN A 350 -2.77 16.11 23.64
N GLU A 351 -3.03 17.41 23.75
CA GLU A 351 -2.30 18.43 22.99
C GLU A 351 -0.80 18.53 23.36
N VAL A 352 -0.46 18.31 24.63
CA VAL A 352 0.93 18.38 25.11
C VAL A 352 1.75 17.22 24.55
N ALA A 353 1.23 15.99 24.65
CA ALA A 353 1.83 14.81 24.06
C ALA A 353 1.95 14.94 22.53
N ARG A 354 0.91 15.46 21.86
CA ARG A 354 0.96 15.75 20.42
C ARG A 354 2.09 16.71 20.07
N PHE A 355 2.23 17.79 20.84
CA PHE A 355 3.32 18.75 20.67
C PHE A 355 4.69 18.07 20.83
N ASN A 356 4.86 17.29 21.89
CA ASN A 356 6.12 16.58 22.14
C ASN A 356 6.45 15.58 21.01
N LEU A 357 5.46 14.84 20.49
CA LEU A 357 5.62 13.95 19.34
C LEU A 357 6.00 14.71 18.05
N MET A 358 5.40 15.88 17.81
CA MET A 358 5.80 16.77 16.70
C MET A 358 7.28 17.19 16.81
N GLN A 359 7.74 17.50 18.03
CA GLN A 359 9.14 17.86 18.27
C GLN A 359 10.08 16.67 18.03
N VAL A 360 9.68 15.45 18.43
CA VAL A 360 10.43 14.22 18.13
C VAL A 360 10.58 14.02 16.62
N GLY A 361 9.46 14.08 15.87
CA GLY A 361 9.47 13.93 14.41
C GLY A 361 10.35 14.98 13.73
N ARG A 362 10.25 16.25 14.16
CA ARG A 362 11.07 17.35 13.64
C ARG A 362 12.56 17.13 13.89
N LEU A 363 12.96 16.73 15.09
CA LEU A 363 14.37 16.50 15.41
C LEU A 363 14.94 15.29 14.65
N LEU A 364 14.17 14.21 14.52
CA LEU A 364 14.58 13.07 13.68
C LEU A 364 14.81 13.47 12.23
N GLN A 365 13.90 14.27 11.66
CA GLN A 365 14.08 14.82 10.31
C GLN A 365 15.32 15.71 10.24
N GLN A 366 15.53 16.62 11.20
CA GLN A 366 16.71 17.48 11.23
C GLN A 366 18.03 16.68 11.31
N LEU A 367 18.05 15.58 12.08
CA LEU A 367 19.22 14.70 12.18
C LEU A 367 19.60 14.08 10.82
N ALA A 368 18.61 13.77 9.98
CA ALA A 368 18.85 13.32 8.61
C ALA A 368 19.38 14.43 7.68
N LEU A 369 19.10 15.70 7.98
CA LEU A 369 19.50 16.85 7.17
C LEU A 369 20.90 17.39 7.52
N THR A 370 21.40 17.10 8.72
CA THR A 370 22.68 17.62 9.23
C THR A 370 23.92 17.23 8.42
N GLY A 371 23.80 16.33 7.44
CA GLY A 371 24.87 16.04 6.48
C GLY A 371 25.11 17.14 5.44
N PHE A 372 24.22 18.13 5.30
CA PHE A 372 24.26 19.10 4.19
C PHE A 372 23.97 20.57 4.56
N GLU A 373 23.10 20.85 5.55
CA GLU A 373 22.69 22.23 5.84
C GLU A 373 23.48 22.83 7.02
N GLU A 374 24.59 23.50 6.71
CA GLU A 374 25.36 24.30 7.69
C GLU A 374 24.70 25.65 8.06
N ARG A 375 23.45 25.92 7.69
CA ARG A 375 22.95 27.32 7.65
C ARG A 375 22.35 27.90 8.95
N ASP A 376 21.98 27.11 9.97
CA ASP A 376 21.38 27.67 11.20
C ASP A 376 22.24 27.47 12.46
N THR A 377 22.99 28.51 12.86
CA THR A 377 23.86 28.50 14.05
C THR A 377 23.15 28.26 15.38
N ARG A 378 21.84 28.57 15.49
CA ARG A 378 21.07 28.38 16.73
C ARG A 378 20.54 26.95 16.92
N ASN A 379 20.26 26.22 15.83
CA ASN A 379 19.86 24.81 15.87
C ASN A 379 21.07 23.85 15.96
N LYS A 380 22.28 24.32 15.63
CA LYS A 380 23.53 23.55 15.69
C LYS A 380 23.92 23.04 17.09
N SER A 381 23.63 23.80 18.16
CA SER A 381 24.01 23.40 19.53
C SER A 381 23.30 22.14 19.99
N ASN A 382 22.05 21.96 19.55
CA ASN A 382 21.17 20.89 20.02
C ASN A 382 21.38 19.60 19.23
N LEU A 383 21.66 19.70 17.94
CA LEU A 383 21.96 18.54 17.08
C LEU A 383 23.28 17.86 17.42
N ASN A 384 24.25 18.59 17.99
CA ASN A 384 25.51 18.01 18.47
C ASN A 384 25.36 17.09 19.69
N LYS A 385 24.21 17.13 20.39
CA LYS A 385 23.91 16.25 21.54
C LYS A 385 23.49 14.84 21.11
N PHE A 386 23.31 14.60 19.80
CA PHE A 386 22.89 13.32 19.23
C PHE A 386 24.05 12.61 18.53
N ASP A 387 23.99 11.28 18.52
CA ASP A 387 24.86 10.45 17.69
C ASP A 387 24.52 10.68 16.21
N LYS A 388 25.35 11.45 15.50
CA LYS A 388 25.16 11.78 14.07
C LYS A 388 25.18 10.55 13.16
N SER A 389 25.70 9.42 13.63
CA SER A 389 25.74 8.17 12.85
C SER A 389 24.45 7.36 12.95
N CYS A 390 23.52 7.70 13.85
CA CYS A 390 22.40 6.84 14.18
C CYS A 390 21.43 6.61 13.00
N VAL A 391 21.08 7.67 12.28
CA VAL A 391 20.19 7.61 11.11
C VAL A 391 20.91 6.98 9.93
N ALA A 392 22.21 7.26 9.76
CA ALA A 392 23.04 6.66 8.73
C ALA A 392 23.15 5.13 8.90
N ALA A 393 23.34 4.65 10.14
CA ALA A 393 23.41 3.24 10.45
C ALA A 393 22.09 2.51 10.18
N PHE A 394 20.95 3.15 10.49
CA PHE A 394 19.64 2.62 10.12
C PHE A 394 19.53 2.49 8.59
N LEU A 395 19.89 3.55 7.85
CA LEU A 395 19.87 3.51 6.39
C LEU A 395 20.80 2.41 5.84
N ASP A 396 21.99 2.22 6.41
CA ASP A 396 22.93 1.16 5.98
C ASP A 396 22.33 -0.23 6.05
N VAL A 397 21.50 -0.52 7.07
CA VAL A 397 20.81 -1.80 7.18
C VAL A 397 19.64 -1.91 6.19
N VAL A 398 19.02 -0.78 5.82
CA VAL A 398 17.98 -0.75 4.79
C VAL A 398 18.61 -0.96 3.40
N ILE A 399 19.65 -0.21 3.03
CA ILE A 399 20.24 -0.30 1.69
C ILE A 399 21.29 -1.40 1.52
N GLY A 400 21.87 -1.92 2.60
CA GLY A 400 23.05 -2.79 2.59
C GLY A 400 22.84 -4.22 2.09
N GLY A 401 21.63 -4.57 1.63
CA GLY A 401 21.35 -5.85 0.97
C GLY A 401 21.86 -5.88 -0.48
N ARG A 402 22.08 -7.08 -1.05
CA ARG A 402 22.29 -7.21 -2.50
C ARG A 402 21.05 -6.68 -3.22
N ALA A 403 21.24 -5.72 -4.13
CA ALA A 403 20.18 -5.23 -5.00
C ALA A 403 19.77 -6.34 -5.98
N VAL A 404 18.67 -7.02 -5.67
CA VAL A 404 18.02 -7.96 -6.59
C VAL A 404 17.10 -7.15 -7.50
N GLU A 405 17.11 -7.41 -8.80
CA GLU A 405 16.26 -6.67 -9.76
C GLU A 405 14.79 -7.09 -9.71
N THR A 406 14.52 -8.29 -9.21
CA THR A 406 13.17 -8.77 -8.99
C THR A 406 12.64 -8.32 -7.63
N PRO A 407 11.38 -7.83 -7.56
CA PRO A 407 10.72 -7.53 -6.31
C PRO A 407 10.71 -8.75 -5.39
N PRO A 408 10.86 -8.56 -4.07
CA PRO A 408 10.78 -9.67 -3.13
C PRO A 408 9.35 -10.21 -3.12
N LEU A 409 9.22 -11.54 -3.08
CA LEU A 409 7.97 -12.16 -2.67
C LEU A 409 7.76 -11.83 -1.19
N SER A 410 6.64 -11.20 -0.84
CA SER A 410 6.27 -10.97 0.56
C SER A 410 6.41 -12.26 1.37
N SER A 411 7.12 -12.20 2.51
CA SER A 411 7.42 -13.36 3.37
C SER A 411 6.19 -13.94 4.07
N VAL A 412 5.06 -13.22 4.02
CA VAL A 412 3.77 -13.63 4.59
C VAL A 412 2.71 -13.50 3.50
N ASN A 413 2.62 -14.49 2.61
CA ASN A 413 1.53 -14.53 1.63
C ASN A 413 0.34 -15.33 2.18
N LEU A 414 -0.53 -14.66 2.95
CA LEU A 414 -1.77 -15.27 3.47
C LEU A 414 -2.77 -15.66 2.37
N LEU A 415 -2.52 -15.23 1.13
CA LEU A 415 -3.39 -15.38 -0.03
C LEU A 415 -2.68 -16.13 -1.18
N GLU A 416 -1.66 -16.93 -0.86
CA GLU A 416 -0.92 -17.72 -1.85
C GLU A 416 -1.87 -18.65 -2.63
N GLY A 417 -1.72 -18.65 -3.95
CA GLY A 417 -2.59 -19.42 -4.87
C GLY A 417 -3.88 -18.71 -5.29
N LEU A 418 -4.14 -17.49 -4.80
CA LEU A 418 -5.25 -16.65 -5.27
C LEU A 418 -4.77 -15.64 -6.30
N SER A 419 -5.51 -15.53 -7.40
CA SER A 419 -5.34 -14.46 -8.39
C SER A 419 -6.54 -13.53 -8.37
N ARG A 420 -6.28 -12.25 -8.67
CA ARG A 420 -7.35 -11.26 -8.76
C ARG A 420 -8.00 -11.33 -10.13
N THR A 421 -9.30 -11.62 -10.14
CA THR A 421 -10.12 -11.70 -11.37
C THR A 421 -11.04 -10.50 -11.57
N VAL A 422 -11.06 -9.59 -10.60
CA VAL A 422 -12.00 -8.46 -10.55
C VAL A 422 -11.27 -7.14 -10.30
N VAL A 423 -11.68 -6.10 -11.03
CA VAL A 423 -11.32 -4.69 -10.76
C VAL A 423 -12.54 -3.98 -10.17
N TYR A 424 -12.34 -3.27 -9.06
CA TYR A 424 -13.34 -2.40 -8.45
C TYR A 424 -13.03 -0.96 -8.78
N MET A 425 -13.91 -0.32 -9.56
CA MET A 425 -13.69 1.03 -10.07
C MET A 425 -15.03 1.69 -10.35
N THR A 426 -15.16 3.00 -10.12
CA THR A 426 -16.35 3.74 -10.57
C THR A 426 -16.30 3.95 -12.08
N TYR A 427 -17.46 4.16 -12.70
CA TYR A 427 -17.51 4.55 -14.11
C TYR A 427 -16.71 5.84 -14.40
N SER A 428 -16.73 6.81 -13.47
CA SER A 428 -15.97 8.05 -13.60
C SER A 428 -14.46 7.82 -13.56
N GLN A 429 -13.97 6.94 -12.68
CA GLN A 429 -12.56 6.55 -12.61
C GLN A 429 -12.10 5.88 -13.90
N LEU A 430 -12.91 4.97 -14.47
CA LEU A 430 -12.60 4.30 -15.73
C LEU A 430 -12.50 5.30 -16.88
N MET A 431 -13.47 6.20 -17.01
CA MET A 431 -13.47 7.20 -18.07
C MET A 431 -12.37 8.24 -17.89
N SER A 432 -12.04 8.61 -16.65
CA SER A 432 -10.92 9.50 -16.34
C SER A 432 -9.58 8.88 -16.72
N LEU A 433 -9.37 7.59 -16.40
CA LEU A 433 -8.16 6.86 -16.78
C LEU A 433 -8.01 6.79 -18.30
N LEU A 434 -9.07 6.44 -19.03
CA LEU A 434 -9.05 6.40 -20.50
C LEU A 434 -8.81 7.77 -21.13
N GLY A 435 -9.47 8.81 -20.60
CA GLY A 435 -9.25 10.18 -21.04
C GLY A 435 -7.80 10.61 -20.86
N PHE A 436 -7.24 10.36 -19.68
CA PHE A 436 -5.83 10.61 -19.37
C PHE A 436 -4.89 9.91 -20.35
N MET A 437 -5.09 8.60 -20.60
CA MET A 437 -4.24 7.83 -21.51
C MET A 437 -4.32 8.36 -22.95
N ARG A 438 -5.50 8.76 -23.44
CA ARG A 438 -5.67 9.36 -24.77
C ARG A 438 -4.95 10.71 -24.89
N THR A 439 -5.01 11.54 -23.85
CA THR A 439 -4.28 12.81 -23.81
C THR A 439 -2.77 12.58 -23.79
N VAL A 440 -2.30 11.55 -23.08
CA VAL A 440 -0.87 11.18 -23.02
C VAL A 440 -0.37 10.69 -24.39
N ILE A 441 -1.13 9.87 -25.13
CA ILE A 441 -0.77 9.46 -26.51
C ILE A 441 -0.62 10.67 -27.43
N SER A 442 -1.51 11.64 -27.28
CA SER A 442 -1.52 12.85 -28.13
C SER A 442 -0.32 13.77 -27.87
N SER A 443 0.49 13.49 -26.84
CA SER A 443 1.67 14.26 -26.49
C SER A 443 2.92 13.72 -27.18
N GLU A 444 3.75 14.63 -27.67
CA GLU A 444 5.07 14.29 -28.23
C GLU A 444 6.08 13.83 -27.16
N GLN A 445 5.78 14.06 -25.87
CA GLN A 445 6.69 13.75 -24.75
C GLN A 445 6.76 12.25 -24.41
N LEU A 446 5.83 11.44 -24.90
CA LEU A 446 5.82 9.99 -24.67
C LEU A 446 6.80 9.31 -25.65
N GLN A 447 7.65 8.42 -25.14
CA GLN A 447 8.55 7.62 -25.97
C GLN A 447 7.77 6.81 -27.02
N GLU A 448 8.34 6.67 -28.22
CA GLU A 448 7.65 6.03 -29.34
C GLU A 448 7.25 4.59 -29.06
N GLU A 449 8.11 3.81 -28.38
CA GLU A 449 7.80 2.44 -27.97
C GLU A 449 6.57 2.38 -27.04
N ASP A 450 6.53 3.26 -26.04
CA ASP A 450 5.45 3.33 -25.06
C ASP A 450 4.15 3.84 -25.71
N ARG A 451 4.27 4.77 -26.67
CA ARG A 451 3.15 5.27 -27.48
C ARG A 451 2.51 4.16 -28.30
N MET A 452 3.32 3.42 -29.05
CA MET A 452 2.86 2.27 -29.84
C MET A 452 2.21 1.20 -28.95
N ALA A 453 2.79 0.92 -27.77
CA ALA A 453 2.20 0.00 -26.81
C ALA A 453 0.83 0.49 -26.33
N LEU A 454 0.69 1.76 -25.95
CA LEU A 454 -0.55 2.34 -25.47
C LEU A 454 -1.63 2.45 -26.55
N GLU A 455 -1.25 2.79 -27.78
CA GLU A 455 -2.16 2.80 -28.94
C GLU A 455 -2.74 1.41 -29.21
N ASN A 456 -1.89 0.38 -29.19
CA ASN A 456 -2.35 -1.02 -29.33
C ASN A 456 -3.32 -1.42 -28.21
N LEU A 457 -3.06 -0.98 -26.97
CA LEU A 457 -3.97 -1.24 -25.85
C LEU A 457 -5.30 -0.49 -25.99
N LEU A 458 -5.30 0.76 -26.46
CA LEU A 458 -6.53 1.53 -26.63
C LEU A 458 -7.32 1.14 -27.88
N ALA A 459 -6.69 0.50 -28.88
CA ALA A 459 -7.37 0.01 -30.06
C ALA A 459 -8.43 -1.05 -29.74
N THR A 460 -8.26 -1.80 -28.63
CA THR A 460 -9.24 -2.79 -28.16
C THR A 460 -10.43 -2.15 -27.45
N VAL A 461 -10.31 -0.88 -27.04
CA VAL A 461 -11.31 -0.17 -26.25
C VAL A 461 -12.34 0.54 -27.14
N PRO A 462 -13.65 0.41 -26.89
CA PRO A 462 -14.68 1.13 -27.63
C PRO A 462 -14.51 2.66 -27.57
N GLN A 463 -14.63 3.32 -28.72
CA GLN A 463 -14.53 4.78 -28.81
C GLN A 463 -15.84 5.52 -28.43
N THR A 464 -16.97 4.81 -28.38
CA THR A 464 -18.28 5.37 -28.07
C THR A 464 -18.62 5.24 -26.59
N LYS A 465 -19.13 6.33 -25.98
CA LYS A 465 -19.71 6.27 -24.61
C LYS A 465 -20.87 5.26 -24.60
N PRO A 466 -20.95 4.34 -23.63
CA PRO A 466 -22.14 3.50 -23.48
C PRO A 466 -23.34 4.40 -23.12
N GLY A 467 -24.29 4.56 -24.04
CA GLY A 467 -25.65 5.06 -23.78
C GLY A 467 -25.94 6.55 -24.00
N LYS A 468 -26.21 6.95 -25.25
CA LYS A 468 -27.35 7.82 -25.61
C LYS A 468 -27.89 7.35 -26.97
N SER A 469 -28.69 6.29 -26.96
CA SER A 469 -29.59 6.02 -28.08
C SER A 469 -30.77 6.97 -27.97
N ASN A 470 -30.74 8.06 -28.72
CA ASN A 470 -31.96 8.80 -29.06
C ASN A 470 -32.83 7.87 -29.89
N ASN A 471 -34.00 7.52 -29.37
CA ASN A 471 -35.23 7.37 -30.15
C ASN A 471 -36.41 7.41 -29.18
N ASP A 472 -37.04 8.58 -29.11
CA ASP A 472 -38.37 8.77 -28.55
C ASP A 472 -39.41 7.96 -29.35
N THR A 473 -40.24 7.18 -28.67
CA THR A 473 -41.67 7.04 -28.98
C THR A 473 -42.42 6.37 -27.81
N PRO A 474 -43.71 6.70 -27.58
CA PRO A 474 -44.34 6.61 -26.26
C PRO A 474 -45.27 5.40 -26.04
N TYR A 475 -45.38 5.01 -24.76
CA TYR A 475 -46.46 4.26 -24.07
C TYR A 475 -46.92 2.87 -24.57
N SER A 476 -46.82 1.85 -23.70
CA SER A 476 -47.95 0.98 -23.25
C SER A 476 -47.54 -0.01 -22.13
N THR A 477 -48.17 0.17 -20.95
CA THR A 477 -48.57 -0.76 -19.84
C THR A 477 -47.69 -1.94 -19.32
N PRO A 478 -47.78 -2.26 -18.02
CA PRO A 478 -46.83 -3.13 -17.31
C PRO A 478 -47.20 -4.62 -17.43
N GLN A 479 -46.22 -5.46 -17.80
CA GLN A 479 -46.32 -6.91 -17.63
C GLN A 479 -45.26 -7.42 -16.65
N LEU A 480 -45.76 -8.18 -15.68
CA LEU A 480 -45.02 -8.87 -14.63
C LEU A 480 -43.85 -9.72 -15.18
N SER A 481 -42.74 -9.66 -14.45
CA SER A 481 -41.52 -10.44 -14.64
C SER A 481 -41.77 -11.95 -14.64
N PRO A 482 -40.97 -12.72 -15.39
CA PRO A 482 -40.58 -14.06 -14.99
C PRO A 482 -39.17 -14.02 -14.40
N ALA A 483 -39.05 -14.46 -13.15
CA ALA A 483 -37.78 -14.83 -12.54
C ALA A 483 -37.26 -16.09 -13.26
N THR A 484 -36.21 -15.97 -14.06
CA THR A 484 -35.18 -17.01 -14.29
C THR A 484 -34.16 -16.52 -15.31
N THR A 485 -32.89 -16.51 -14.89
CA THR A 485 -31.69 -16.30 -15.70
C THR A 485 -31.59 -17.35 -16.81
N PRO A 486 -31.49 -16.99 -18.11
CA PRO A 486 -31.00 -17.91 -19.11
C PRO A 486 -29.47 -17.83 -19.13
N ALA A 487 -28.81 -18.89 -18.65
CA ALA A 487 -27.39 -19.10 -18.85
C ALA A 487 -27.06 -19.03 -20.35
N CYS A 488 -26.13 -18.15 -20.72
CA CYS A 488 -25.58 -18.09 -22.07
C CYS A 488 -24.84 -19.41 -22.36
N LYS A 489 -25.55 -20.35 -23.00
CA LYS A 489 -25.01 -21.60 -23.52
C LYS A 489 -24.28 -21.31 -24.83
N LYS A 490 -22.98 -21.08 -24.76
CA LYS A 490 -22.01 -21.38 -25.82
C LYS A 490 -20.60 -21.20 -25.25
N ASN A 491 -20.13 -22.29 -24.61
CA ASN A 491 -18.73 -22.69 -24.38
C ASN A 491 -18.67 -23.69 -23.20
N ARG A 492 -19.41 -24.80 -23.33
CA ARG A 492 -19.16 -26.00 -22.51
C ARG A 492 -18.21 -26.90 -23.29
N LEU A 493 -16.92 -26.76 -23.04
CA LEU A 493 -16.04 -27.92 -23.17
C LEU A 493 -16.29 -28.84 -21.96
N PRO A 494 -16.29 -30.18 -22.14
CA PRO A 494 -16.61 -31.10 -21.07
C PRO A 494 -15.56 -31.05 -19.95
N ILE A 495 -16.03 -30.86 -18.72
CA ILE A 495 -15.29 -30.73 -17.44
C ILE A 495 -14.39 -31.96 -17.11
N GLY A 496 -14.37 -32.98 -17.96
CA GLY A 496 -13.47 -34.13 -17.84
C GLY A 496 -12.01 -33.86 -18.21
N GLN A 497 -11.72 -32.87 -19.07
CA GLN A 497 -10.34 -32.62 -19.54
C GLN A 497 -9.53 -31.67 -18.63
N GLN A 498 -10.19 -30.86 -17.78
CA GLN A 498 -9.51 -29.99 -16.81
C GLN A 498 -8.95 -30.74 -15.60
N LEU A 499 -9.51 -31.90 -15.23
CA LEU A 499 -9.02 -32.67 -14.07
C LEU A 499 -7.77 -33.49 -14.39
N THR A 500 -7.57 -33.91 -15.64
CA THR A 500 -6.33 -34.57 -16.09
C THR A 500 -5.13 -33.61 -16.17
N ALA A 501 -5.37 -32.30 -16.31
CA ALA A 501 -4.31 -31.29 -16.28
C ALA A 501 -3.85 -30.96 -14.84
N MET A 502 -4.63 -31.27 -13.80
CA MET A 502 -4.23 -31.05 -12.41
C MET A 502 -3.34 -32.16 -11.83
N THR A 503 -3.17 -33.28 -12.55
CA THR A 503 -2.21 -34.35 -12.19
C THR A 503 -0.87 -34.22 -12.91
N VAL A 504 -0.70 -33.22 -13.78
CA VAL A 504 0.57 -32.92 -14.44
C VAL A 504 0.91 -31.47 -14.10
N TRP A 505 1.94 -31.29 -13.28
CA TRP A 505 2.55 -29.98 -13.09
C TRP A 505 3.13 -29.52 -14.43
N ASP A 506 2.37 -28.71 -15.17
CA ASP A 506 2.86 -28.01 -16.35
C ASP A 506 2.59 -26.51 -16.20
N ILE A 507 3.68 -25.75 -16.11
CA ILE A 507 3.71 -24.30 -15.95
C ILE A 507 3.59 -23.71 -17.36
N SER A 508 2.40 -23.69 -17.95
CA SER A 508 2.05 -22.77 -19.05
C SER A 508 0.59 -22.96 -19.46
N ALA A 509 -0.14 -21.83 -19.53
CA ALA A 509 -1.47 -21.61 -20.10
C ALA A 509 -2.59 -21.27 -19.10
N SER A 510 -2.59 -20.02 -18.64
CA SER A 510 -3.74 -19.34 -18.01
C SER A 510 -4.54 -18.56 -19.05
N ASN A 511 -5.68 -19.08 -19.49
CA ASN A 511 -6.65 -18.28 -20.27
C ASN A 511 -7.54 -17.47 -19.31
N PHE A 512 -7.31 -16.16 -19.30
CA PHE A 512 -7.95 -15.13 -18.49
C PHE A 512 -9.40 -14.84 -18.90
N THR A 513 -10.24 -14.44 -17.95
CA THR A 513 -11.48 -13.69 -18.18
C THR A 513 -11.58 -12.62 -17.09
N ALA A 514 -11.21 -11.39 -17.42
CA ALA A 514 -11.29 -10.25 -16.51
C ALA A 514 -12.75 -9.81 -16.36
N HIS A 515 -13.30 -9.88 -15.15
CA HIS A 515 -14.61 -9.32 -14.83
C HIS A 515 -14.42 -7.93 -14.21
N ILE A 516 -15.10 -6.90 -14.70
CA ILE A 516 -15.06 -5.57 -14.07
C ILE A 516 -16.28 -5.48 -13.17
N ASN A 517 -16.12 -5.10 -11.90
CA ASN A 517 -17.24 -4.67 -11.08
C ASN A 517 -17.24 -3.14 -11.04
N LEU A 518 -18.22 -2.53 -11.74
CA LEU A 518 -18.37 -1.08 -11.72
C LEU A 518 -19.15 -0.62 -10.50
N VAL A 519 -18.62 0.41 -9.85
CA VAL A 519 -19.29 1.11 -8.76
C VAL A 519 -20.14 2.23 -9.37
N THR A 520 -21.45 2.14 -9.21
CA THR A 520 -22.40 3.15 -9.71
C THR A 520 -22.44 4.35 -8.75
N PRO A 521 -22.18 5.59 -9.21
CA PRO A 521 -22.65 6.78 -8.51
C PRO A 521 -24.16 6.90 -8.80
N PHE A 522 -25.00 6.98 -7.77
CA PHE A 522 -26.40 7.34 -8.01
C PHE A 522 -26.50 8.83 -8.35
N GLY A 523 -27.41 9.10 -9.31
CA GLY A 523 -27.68 10.41 -9.89
C GLY A 523 -28.11 11.45 -8.85
N GLY A 524 -28.00 12.71 -9.26
CA GLY A 524 -28.22 13.88 -8.43
C GLY A 524 -29.67 14.16 -8.05
#